data_AF-A0A7S3TBN2-F1
#
_entry.id   AF-A0A7S3TBN2-F1
#
_cell.length_a   1.000
_cell.length_b   1.000
_cell.length_c   1.000
_cell.angle_alpha   90.00
_cell.angle_beta   90.00
_cell.angle_gamma   90.00
#
_symmetry.space_group_name_H-M   'P 1'
#
loop_
_entity.id
_entity.type
_entity.pdbx_description
1 polymer ?
#
loop_
_entity_poly.entity_id
_entity_poly.type
_entity_poly.pdbx_seq_one_letter_code
_entity_poly.pdbx_strand_id
1 'polypeptide(L)'
;QHAQEIAGFQEKLRSQPTRHKHSRELLELRRKHEAHAKLGNYEEAWKIKVAGDHLEEWEMARSASLVGDSSRRQETRLRSQQEKALAALLKRIQRDRGEQIRHRQTDSQRLIQRNKNLKVDLAKKQHLEFQRAEAAIKSIMSQPDHAQKLLDENDPAYVARSAAMGELPALGKIKWKGPCLPDTYQPPGGISKGLVKTRNGEG
;
A
#
# COMPACT_ATOMS: atom_id res chain seq x y z
N GLN A 1 -11.03 -18.29 3.63
CA GLN A 1 -11.79 -17.97 2.39
C GLN A 1 -11.74 -19.13 1.40
N HIS A 2 -10.64 -19.42 0.69
CA HIS A 2 -10.61 -20.56 -0.28
C HIS A 2 -11.00 -21.92 0.33
N ALA A 3 -10.53 -22.24 1.55
CA ALA A 3 -10.89 -23.49 2.22
C ALA A 3 -12.39 -23.56 2.58
N GLN A 4 -13.00 -22.43 2.96
CA GLN A 4 -14.43 -22.34 3.26
C GLN A 4 -15.27 -22.42 1.98
N GLU A 5 -14.79 -21.84 0.87
CA GLU A 5 -15.43 -21.97 -0.44
C GLU A 5 -15.42 -23.40 -0.95
N ILE A 6 -14.29 -24.12 -0.79
CA ILE A 6 -14.20 -25.55 -1.14
C ILE A 6 -15.18 -26.34 -0.27
N ALA A 7 -15.19 -26.11 1.05
CA ALA A 7 -16.09 -26.81 1.95
C ALA A 7 -17.57 -26.56 1.60
N GLY A 8 -17.95 -25.30 1.35
CA GLY A 8 -19.30 -24.95 0.91
C GLY A 8 -19.64 -25.48 -0.48
N PHE A 9 -18.67 -25.61 -1.38
CA PHE A 9 -18.85 -26.24 -2.68
C PHE A 9 -19.08 -27.75 -2.56
N GLN A 10 -18.30 -28.42 -1.70
CA GLN A 10 -18.47 -29.84 -1.40
C GLN A 10 -19.83 -30.13 -0.76
N GLU A 11 -20.28 -29.26 0.15
CA GLU A 11 -21.60 -29.36 0.76
C GLU A 11 -22.73 -29.16 -0.26
N LYS A 12 -22.58 -28.22 -1.20
CA LYS A 12 -23.52 -28.03 -2.32
C LYS A 12 -23.58 -29.26 -3.24
N LEU A 13 -22.44 -29.89 -3.51
CA LEU A 13 -22.40 -31.12 -4.32
C LEU A 13 -23.05 -32.31 -3.61
N ARG A 14 -22.90 -32.40 -2.28
CA ARG A 14 -23.54 -33.45 -1.47
C ARG A 14 -25.03 -33.25 -1.29
N SER A 15 -25.48 -32.00 -1.16
CA SER A 15 -26.90 -31.65 -1.00
C SER A 15 -27.68 -31.62 -2.30
N GLN A 16 -27.02 -31.71 -3.46
CA GLN A 16 -27.70 -31.80 -4.74
C GLN A 16 -28.46 -33.12 -4.86
N PRO A 17 -29.78 -33.10 -5.10
CA PRO A 17 -30.56 -34.31 -5.25
C PRO A 17 -30.11 -35.06 -6.51
N THR A 18 -29.68 -36.31 -6.34
CA THR A 18 -29.35 -37.20 -7.45
C THR A 18 -30.64 -37.68 -8.10
N ARG A 19 -31.01 -37.09 -9.24
CA ARG A 19 -32.11 -37.64 -10.06
C ARG A 19 -31.61 -38.87 -10.81
N HIS A 20 -31.61 -40.02 -10.13
CA HIS A 20 -31.37 -41.29 -10.79
C HIS A 20 -32.58 -41.67 -11.64
N LYS A 21 -32.36 -41.94 -12.92
CA LYS A 21 -33.39 -42.48 -13.82
C LYS A 21 -33.11 -43.96 -13.99
N HIS A 22 -33.99 -44.79 -13.45
CA HIS A 22 -33.95 -46.23 -13.66
C HIS A 22 -34.04 -46.56 -15.16
N SER A 23 -33.35 -47.63 -15.58
CA SER A 23 -33.42 -48.06 -16.97
C SER A 23 -34.81 -48.58 -17.32
N ARG A 24 -35.11 -48.59 -18.61
CA ARG A 24 -36.33 -49.20 -19.15
C ARG A 24 -36.40 -50.69 -18.80
N GLU A 25 -35.27 -51.38 -18.80
CA GLU A 25 -35.17 -52.81 -18.50
C GLU A 25 -35.54 -53.11 -17.05
N LEU A 26 -35.05 -52.30 -16.10
CA LEU A 26 -35.42 -52.42 -14.69
C LEU A 26 -36.93 -52.18 -14.50
N LEU A 27 -37.48 -51.15 -15.14
CA LEU A 27 -38.91 -50.87 -15.07
C LEU A 27 -39.76 -52.02 -15.66
N GLU A 28 -39.30 -52.65 -16.73
CA GLU A 28 -39.95 -53.81 -17.33
C GLU A 28 -39.88 -55.04 -16.41
N LEU A 29 -38.75 -55.30 -15.75
CA LEU A 29 -38.62 -56.36 -14.74
C LEU A 29 -39.56 -56.12 -13.56
N ARG A 30 -39.70 -54.87 -13.08
CA ARG A 30 -40.63 -54.52 -12.00
C ARG A 30 -42.10 -54.75 -12.39
N ARG A 31 -42.48 -54.39 -13.63
CA ARG A 31 -43.83 -54.69 -14.16
C ARG A 31 -44.09 -56.19 -14.29
N LYS A 32 -43.11 -56.96 -14.78
CA LYS A 32 -43.21 -58.43 -14.91
C LYS A 32 -43.34 -59.08 -13.53
N HIS A 33 -42.53 -58.66 -12.56
CA HIS A 33 -42.61 -59.13 -11.17
C HIS A 33 -44.03 -58.93 -10.61
N GLU A 34 -44.59 -57.73 -10.75
CA GLU A 34 -45.94 -57.41 -10.28
C GLU A 34 -47.02 -58.25 -10.99
N ALA A 35 -46.88 -58.47 -12.30
CA ALA A 35 -47.80 -59.30 -13.07
C ALA A 35 -47.79 -60.77 -12.61
N HIS A 36 -46.61 -61.38 -12.44
CA HIS A 36 -46.50 -62.75 -11.96
C HIS A 36 -47.00 -62.91 -10.51
N ALA A 37 -46.78 -61.90 -9.66
CA ALA A 37 -47.32 -61.89 -8.30
C ALA A 37 -48.86 -61.84 -8.29
N LYS A 38 -49.48 -61.03 -9.15
CA LYS A 38 -50.95 -60.96 -9.30
C LYS A 38 -51.57 -62.25 -9.83
N LEU A 39 -50.84 -62.99 -10.66
CA LEU A 39 -51.28 -64.28 -11.21
C LEU A 39 -51.07 -65.45 -10.24
N GLY A 40 -50.50 -65.23 -9.05
CA GLY A 40 -50.22 -66.29 -8.07
C GLY A 40 -48.95 -67.11 -8.36
N ASN A 41 -48.17 -66.73 -9.38
CA ASN A 41 -46.95 -67.42 -9.78
C ASN A 41 -45.74 -66.94 -8.96
N TYR A 42 -45.74 -67.25 -7.66
CA TYR A 42 -44.78 -66.68 -6.71
C TYR A 42 -43.32 -67.09 -6.95
N GLU A 43 -43.05 -68.32 -7.40
CA GLU A 43 -41.68 -68.76 -7.70
C GLU A 43 -41.06 -67.94 -8.83
N GLU A 44 -41.82 -67.71 -9.90
CA GLU A 44 -41.34 -66.94 -11.05
C GLU A 44 -41.24 -65.46 -10.71
N ALA A 45 -42.19 -64.94 -9.91
CA ALA A 45 -42.11 -63.59 -9.37
C ALA A 45 -40.82 -63.39 -8.55
N TRP A 46 -40.44 -64.36 -7.70
CA TRP A 46 -39.22 -64.28 -6.89
C TRP A 46 -37.96 -64.24 -7.76
N LYS A 47 -37.85 -65.08 -8.80
CA LYS A 47 -36.72 -65.05 -9.74
C LYS A 47 -36.60 -63.69 -10.44
N ILE A 48 -37.72 -63.14 -10.92
CA ILE A 48 -37.75 -61.82 -11.57
C ILE A 48 -37.39 -60.72 -10.58
N LYS A 49 -37.83 -60.83 -9.32
CA LYS A 49 -37.45 -59.89 -8.25
C LYS A 49 -35.94 -59.90 -8.03
N VAL A 50 -35.32 -61.07 -7.88
CA VAL A 50 -33.87 -61.19 -7.67
C VAL A 50 -33.10 -60.57 -8.84
N ALA A 51 -33.52 -60.83 -10.08
CA ALA A 51 -32.91 -60.22 -11.26
C ALA A 51 -33.07 -58.68 -11.27
N GLY A 52 -34.26 -58.19 -10.90
CA GLY A 52 -34.52 -56.75 -10.79
C GLY A 52 -33.72 -56.07 -9.68
N ASP A 53 -33.60 -56.71 -8.52
CA ASP A 53 -32.83 -56.20 -7.37
C ASP A 53 -31.34 -56.12 -7.73
N HIS A 54 -30.80 -57.12 -8.42
CA HIS A 54 -29.41 -57.10 -8.89
C HIS A 54 -29.14 -56.01 -9.93
N LEU A 55 -30.07 -55.82 -10.88
CA LEU A 55 -29.95 -54.75 -11.89
C LEU A 55 -30.05 -53.36 -11.24
N GLU A 56 -30.96 -53.18 -10.29
CA GLU A 56 -31.11 -51.91 -9.55
C GLU A 56 -29.85 -51.58 -8.76
N GLU A 57 -29.29 -52.55 -8.03
CA GLU A 57 -28.04 -52.38 -7.29
C GLU A 57 -26.89 -51.94 -8.22
N TRP A 58 -26.78 -52.59 -9.37
CA TRP A 58 -25.77 -52.23 -10.37
C TRP A 58 -25.98 -50.82 -10.95
N GLU A 59 -27.21 -50.46 -11.30
CA GLU A 59 -27.55 -49.12 -11.82
C GLU A 59 -27.30 -48.02 -10.78
N MET A 60 -27.64 -48.26 -9.51
CA MET A 60 -27.36 -47.35 -8.41
C MET A 60 -25.86 -47.17 -8.20
N ALA A 61 -25.08 -48.26 -8.17
CA ALA A 61 -23.63 -48.22 -8.01
C ALA A 61 -22.96 -47.46 -9.17
N ARG A 62 -23.39 -47.73 -10.41
CA ARG A 62 -22.90 -47.04 -11.60
C ARG A 62 -23.24 -45.55 -11.56
N SER A 63 -24.46 -45.20 -11.18
CA SER A 63 -24.90 -43.80 -11.06
C SER A 63 -24.12 -43.06 -9.97
N ALA A 64 -23.89 -43.68 -8.81
CA ALA A 64 -23.10 -43.11 -7.73
C ALA A 64 -21.65 -42.84 -8.18
N SER A 65 -21.05 -43.77 -8.93
CA SER A 65 -19.71 -43.62 -9.50
C SER A 65 -19.64 -42.42 -10.47
N LEU A 66 -20.59 -42.30 -11.41
CA LEU A 66 -20.63 -41.18 -12.37
C LEU A 66 -20.79 -39.82 -11.68
N VAL A 67 -21.66 -39.74 -10.66
CA VAL A 67 -21.83 -38.52 -9.86
C VAL A 67 -20.55 -38.19 -9.10
N GLY A 68 -19.91 -39.20 -8.47
CA GLY A 68 -18.64 -39.03 -7.77
C GLY A 68 -17.52 -38.50 -8.68
N ASP A 69 -17.40 -39.04 -9.88
CA ASP A 69 -16.41 -38.60 -10.88
C ASP A 69 -16.69 -37.18 -11.37
N SER A 70 -17.96 -36.85 -11.63
CA SER A 70 -18.36 -35.49 -12.01
C SER A 70 -18.00 -34.48 -10.91
N SER A 71 -18.36 -34.78 -9.67
CA SER A 71 -18.05 -33.96 -8.48
C SER A 71 -16.53 -33.77 -8.33
N ARG A 72 -15.75 -34.84 -8.44
CA ARG A 72 -14.27 -34.78 -8.38
C ARG A 72 -13.69 -33.87 -9.47
N ARG A 73 -14.18 -33.96 -10.71
CA ARG A 73 -13.73 -33.09 -11.80
C ARG A 73 -14.05 -31.62 -11.53
N GLN A 74 -15.23 -31.33 -10.98
CA GLN A 74 -15.61 -29.96 -10.63
C GLN A 74 -14.74 -29.41 -9.50
N GLU A 75 -14.45 -30.20 -8.46
CA GLU A 75 -13.53 -29.80 -7.39
C GLU A 75 -12.12 -29.53 -7.90
N THR A 76 -11.57 -30.40 -8.77
CA THR A 76 -10.25 -30.18 -9.37
C THR A 76 -10.19 -28.90 -10.19
N ARG A 77 -11.26 -28.59 -10.93
CA ARG A 77 -11.36 -27.32 -11.69
C ARG A 77 -11.36 -26.12 -10.75
N LEU A 78 -12.14 -26.15 -9.68
CA LEU A 78 -12.19 -25.07 -8.69
C LEU A 78 -10.82 -24.85 -8.04
N ARG A 79 -10.15 -25.92 -7.61
CA ARG A 79 -8.80 -25.85 -7.02
C ARG A 79 -7.79 -25.24 -7.99
N SER A 80 -7.81 -25.67 -9.25
CA SER A 80 -6.92 -25.12 -10.29
C SER A 80 -7.17 -23.63 -10.55
N GLN A 81 -8.44 -23.19 -10.52
CA GLN A 81 -8.78 -21.77 -10.64
C GLN A 81 -8.23 -20.96 -9.45
N GLN A 82 -8.42 -21.45 -8.23
CA GLN A 82 -7.90 -20.82 -7.01
C GLN A 82 -6.37 -20.74 -7.01
N GLU A 83 -5.68 -21.80 -7.45
CA GLU A 83 -4.22 -21.82 -7.58
C GLU A 83 -3.73 -20.77 -8.58
N LYS A 84 -4.37 -20.68 -9.75
CA LYS A 84 -4.05 -19.65 -10.76
C LYS A 84 -4.26 -18.24 -10.22
N ALA A 85 -5.34 -18.00 -9.47
CA ALA A 85 -5.60 -16.71 -8.85
C ALA A 85 -4.52 -16.34 -7.82
N LEU A 86 -4.11 -17.29 -6.98
CA LEU A 86 -3.01 -17.09 -6.02
C LEU A 86 -1.68 -16.81 -6.73
N ALA A 87 -1.35 -17.57 -7.77
CA ALA A 87 -0.13 -17.36 -8.55
C ALA A 87 -0.10 -15.97 -9.22
N ALA A 88 -1.24 -15.51 -9.75
CA ALA A 88 -1.35 -14.16 -10.31
C ALA A 88 -1.15 -13.07 -9.25
N LEU A 89 -1.73 -13.25 -8.06
CA LEU A 89 -1.55 -12.32 -6.94
C LEU A 89 -0.08 -12.24 -6.50
N LEU A 90 0.59 -13.38 -6.37
CA LEU A 90 2.01 -13.44 -6.03
C LEU A 90 2.89 -12.72 -7.06
N LYS A 91 2.63 -12.91 -8.36
CA LYS A 91 3.34 -12.19 -9.43
C LYS A 91 3.16 -10.67 -9.33
N ARG A 92 1.94 -10.21 -9.04
CA ARG A 92 1.66 -8.78 -8.82
C ARG A 92 2.43 -8.24 -7.63
N ILE A 93 2.41 -8.93 -6.49
CA ILE A 93 3.15 -8.53 -5.28
C ILE A 93 4.65 -8.41 -5.58
N GLN A 94 5.22 -9.36 -6.30
CA GLN A 94 6.63 -9.34 -6.68
C GLN A 94 6.96 -8.17 -7.61
N ARG A 95 6.11 -7.90 -8.61
CA ARG A 95 6.27 -6.76 -9.51
C ARG A 95 6.20 -5.43 -8.75
N ASP A 96 5.16 -5.25 -7.94
CA ASP A 96 4.91 -4.02 -7.18
C ASP A 96 6.07 -3.78 -6.17
N ARG A 97 6.61 -4.86 -5.56
CA ARG A 97 7.84 -4.78 -4.75
C ARG A 97 9.03 -4.29 -5.57
N GLY A 98 9.24 -4.83 -6.77
CA GLY A 98 10.33 -4.41 -7.66
C GLY A 98 10.19 -2.94 -8.11
N GLU A 99 8.96 -2.48 -8.35
CA GLU A 99 8.66 -1.07 -8.64
C GLU A 99 8.97 -0.16 -7.44
N GLN A 100 8.54 -0.53 -6.23
CA GLN A 100 8.85 0.25 -5.03
C GLN A 100 10.35 0.37 -4.76
N ILE A 101 11.12 -0.71 -4.98
CA ILE A 101 12.58 -0.67 -4.85
C ILE A 101 13.17 0.32 -5.86
N ARG A 102 12.76 0.25 -7.12
CA ARG A 102 13.22 1.20 -8.17
C ARG A 102 12.88 2.64 -7.82
N HIS A 103 11.65 2.92 -7.37
CA HIS A 103 11.25 4.25 -6.91
C HIS A 103 12.14 4.75 -5.76
N ARG A 104 12.36 3.93 -4.73
CA ARG A 104 13.24 4.28 -3.60
C ARG A 104 14.68 4.55 -4.04
N GLN A 105 15.21 3.78 -5.00
CA GLN A 105 16.54 4.00 -5.55
C GLN A 105 16.63 5.33 -6.29
N THR A 106 15.67 5.64 -7.17
CA THR A 106 15.61 6.91 -7.89
C THR A 106 15.48 8.09 -6.93
N ASP A 107 14.62 8.00 -5.93
CA ASP A 107 14.43 9.09 -4.96
C ASP A 107 15.68 9.28 -4.08
N SER A 108 16.35 8.19 -3.67
CA SER A 108 17.63 8.25 -2.98
C SER A 108 18.70 8.96 -3.82
N GLN A 109 18.82 8.62 -5.11
CA GLN A 109 19.75 9.30 -6.03
C GLN A 109 19.44 10.80 -6.17
N ARG A 110 18.16 11.16 -6.28
CA ARG A 110 17.73 12.57 -6.33
C ARG A 110 18.11 13.33 -5.05
N LEU A 111 17.93 12.72 -3.88
CA LEU A 111 18.32 13.31 -2.60
C LEU A 111 19.84 13.48 -2.49
N ILE A 112 20.61 12.47 -2.91
CA ILE A 112 22.08 12.54 -2.95
C ILE A 112 22.52 13.70 -3.85
N GLN A 113 21.95 13.81 -5.05
CA GLN A 113 22.29 14.89 -5.98
C GLN A 113 21.91 16.26 -5.42
N ARG A 114 20.74 16.39 -4.79
CA ARG A 114 20.33 17.63 -4.11
C ARG A 114 21.31 18.02 -3.01
N ASN A 115 21.72 17.06 -2.17
CA ASN A 115 22.72 17.30 -1.12
C ASN A 115 24.07 17.71 -1.71
N LYS A 116 24.50 17.09 -2.82
CA LYS A 116 25.72 17.50 -3.53
C LYS A 116 25.63 18.94 -4.02
N ASN A 117 24.51 19.32 -4.64
CA ASN A 117 24.29 20.68 -5.12
C ASN A 117 24.31 21.69 -3.96
N LEU A 118 23.62 21.39 -2.85
CA LEU A 118 23.62 22.25 -1.65
C LEU A 118 25.02 22.47 -1.09
N LYS A 119 25.86 21.43 -1.03
CA LYS A 119 27.25 21.54 -0.58
C LYS A 119 28.07 22.46 -1.48
N VAL A 120 27.92 22.31 -2.80
CA VAL A 120 28.60 23.18 -3.78
C VAL A 120 28.16 24.63 -3.64
N ASP A 121 26.86 24.87 -3.50
CA ASP A 121 26.32 26.22 -3.34
C ASP A 121 26.78 26.87 -2.03
N LEU A 122 26.84 26.10 -0.94
CA LEU A 122 27.36 26.57 0.34
C LEU A 122 28.84 26.97 0.23
N ALA A 123 29.67 26.13 -0.40
CA ALA A 123 31.08 26.42 -0.59
C ALA A 123 31.30 27.69 -1.43
N LYS A 124 30.50 27.88 -2.48
CA LYS A 124 30.53 29.11 -3.29
C LYS A 124 30.16 30.35 -2.47
N LYS A 125 29.10 30.27 -1.67
CA LYS A 125 28.70 31.37 -0.77
C LYS A 125 29.80 31.69 0.24
N GLN A 126 30.37 30.68 0.88
CA GLN A 126 31.49 30.85 1.81
C GLN A 126 32.69 31.52 1.15
N HIS A 127 33.03 31.11 -0.08
CA HIS A 127 34.11 31.73 -0.84
C HIS A 127 33.84 33.21 -1.18
N LEU A 128 32.61 33.54 -1.59
CA LEU A 128 32.22 34.92 -1.86
C LEU A 128 32.26 35.79 -0.59
N GLU A 129 31.78 35.27 0.54
CA GLU A 129 31.88 35.98 1.82
C GLU A 129 33.34 36.16 2.27
N PHE A 130 34.20 35.16 2.04
CA PHE A 130 35.63 35.27 2.29
C PHE A 130 36.27 36.38 1.44
N GLN A 131 35.98 36.42 0.13
CA GLN A 131 36.48 37.47 -0.76
C GLN A 131 35.99 38.87 -0.35
N ARG A 132 34.72 39.00 0.06
CA ARG A 132 34.16 40.26 0.57
C ARG A 132 34.86 40.71 1.84
N ALA A 133 35.07 39.79 2.79
CA ALA A 133 35.80 40.08 4.02
C ALA A 133 37.25 40.48 3.73
N GLU A 134 37.93 39.78 2.83
CA GLU A 134 39.31 40.09 2.42
C GLU A 134 39.39 41.48 1.77
N ALA A 135 38.46 41.82 0.87
CA ALA A 135 38.39 43.15 0.25
C ALA A 135 38.12 44.25 1.30
N ALA A 136 37.22 44.01 2.25
CA ALA A 136 36.95 44.93 3.35
C ALA A 136 38.20 45.16 4.22
N ILE A 137 38.90 44.09 4.60
CA ILE A 137 40.16 44.16 5.36
C ILE A 137 41.21 44.95 4.57
N LYS A 138 41.42 44.65 3.28
CA LYS A 138 42.35 45.39 2.43
C LYS A 138 42.00 46.87 2.32
N SER A 139 40.71 47.20 2.20
CA SER A 139 40.25 48.59 2.17
C SER A 139 40.50 49.33 3.48
N ILE A 140 40.34 48.66 4.62
CA ILE A 140 40.66 49.22 5.93
C ILE A 140 42.18 49.44 6.04
N MET A 141 42.98 48.45 5.62
CA MET A 141 44.44 48.52 5.70
C MET A 141 45.07 49.53 4.72
N SER A 142 44.44 49.81 3.57
CA SER A 142 44.96 50.77 2.59
C SER A 142 44.72 52.24 2.98
N GLN A 143 43.89 52.48 4.00
CA GLN A 143 43.64 53.81 4.56
C GLN A 143 43.96 53.79 6.07
N PRO A 144 45.23 53.63 6.46
CA PRO A 144 45.62 53.47 7.87
C PRO A 144 45.19 54.68 8.71
N ASP A 145 45.25 55.90 8.18
CA ASP A 145 44.83 57.10 8.91
C ASP A 145 43.32 57.18 9.13
N HIS A 146 42.51 56.67 8.19
CA HIS A 146 41.05 56.61 8.32
C HIS A 146 40.61 55.47 9.23
N ALA A 147 41.29 54.32 9.15
CA ALA A 147 41.08 53.20 10.07
C ALA A 147 41.49 53.57 11.50
N GLN A 148 42.60 54.28 11.67
CA GLN A 148 43.05 54.80 12.96
C GLN A 148 42.05 55.84 13.50
N LYS A 149 41.55 56.77 12.67
CA LYS A 149 40.48 57.69 13.07
C LYS A 149 39.19 56.97 13.48
N LEU A 150 38.76 55.93 12.75
CA LEU A 150 37.58 55.12 13.12
C LEU A 150 37.79 54.35 14.44
N LEU A 151 39.01 53.86 14.69
CA LEU A 151 39.36 53.20 15.94
C LEU A 151 39.45 54.20 17.10
N ASP A 152 40.02 55.39 16.86
CA ASP A 152 40.12 56.47 17.83
C ASP A 152 38.73 57.07 18.13
N GLU A 153 37.85 57.23 17.14
CA GLU A 153 36.47 57.72 17.29
C GLU A 153 35.57 56.73 18.05
N ASN A 154 35.87 55.43 17.96
CA ASN A 154 35.15 54.37 18.68
C ASN A 154 35.92 53.84 19.91
N ASP A 155 37.05 54.45 20.28
CA ASP A 155 37.77 54.15 21.52
C ASP A 155 36.88 54.56 22.70
N PRO A 156 36.55 53.65 23.65
CA PRO A 156 35.74 53.98 24.80
C PRO A 156 36.23 55.21 25.57
N ALA A 157 37.54 55.47 25.60
CA ALA A 157 38.11 56.64 26.25
C ALA A 157 37.86 57.94 25.46
N TYR A 158 37.88 57.90 24.13
CA TYR A 158 37.55 59.04 23.28
C TYR A 158 36.04 59.31 23.23
N VAL A 159 35.22 58.26 23.11
CA VAL A 159 33.75 58.35 23.19
C VAL A 159 33.30 58.92 24.53
N ALA A 160 33.91 58.49 25.64
CA ALA A 160 33.62 59.02 26.97
C ALA A 160 34.01 60.50 27.13
N ARG A 161 35.15 60.93 26.57
CA ARG A 161 35.58 62.33 26.56
C ARG A 161 34.66 63.21 25.70
N SER A 162 34.32 62.74 24.50
CA SER A 162 33.42 63.46 23.58
C SER A 162 31.99 63.55 24.11
N ALA A 163 31.50 62.48 24.76
CA ALA A 163 30.22 62.48 25.47
C ALA A 163 30.22 63.42 26.70
N ALA A 164 31.33 63.52 27.43
CA ALA A 164 31.48 64.46 28.54
C ALA A 164 31.54 65.94 28.08
N MET A 165 32.01 66.19 26.85
CA MET A 165 32.06 67.51 26.21
C MET A 165 30.78 67.87 25.43
N GLY A 166 29.78 66.98 25.38
CA GLY A 166 28.48 67.23 24.76
C GLY A 166 28.43 67.08 23.24
N GLU A 167 29.52 66.64 22.59
CA GLU A 167 29.61 66.43 21.15
C GLU A 167 29.50 64.93 20.81
N LEU A 168 28.31 64.36 21.00
CA LEU A 168 28.00 63.06 20.41
C LEU A 168 27.50 63.28 18.98
N PRO A 169 28.04 62.57 17.96
CA PRO A 169 27.40 62.54 16.66
C PRO A 169 25.98 61.99 16.85
N ALA A 170 24.99 62.73 16.37
CA ALA A 170 23.59 62.36 16.51
C ALA A 170 23.36 60.99 15.86
N LEU A 171 23.34 59.94 16.68
CA LEU A 171 22.84 58.63 16.28
C LEU A 171 21.36 58.81 15.98
N GLY A 172 21.05 59.17 14.73
CA GLY A 172 19.70 59.25 14.22
C GLY A 172 19.00 57.96 14.59
N LYS A 173 17.92 58.08 15.38
CA LYS A 173 17.13 56.99 15.98
C LYS A 173 17.19 55.73 15.12
N ILE A 174 18.05 54.77 15.48
CA ILE A 174 18.14 53.51 14.76
C ILE A 174 16.83 52.77 15.06
N LYS A 175 15.88 52.86 14.13
CA LYS A 175 14.61 52.15 14.18
C LYS A 175 14.91 50.69 13.86
N TRP A 176 15.31 49.93 14.88
CA TRP A 176 15.44 48.48 14.75
C TRP A 176 14.06 47.89 14.47
N LYS A 177 13.85 47.40 13.24
CA LYS A 177 12.76 46.48 12.93
C LYS A 177 13.32 45.07 13.01
N GLY A 178 12.92 44.33 14.04
CA GLY A 178 13.26 42.92 14.13
C GLY A 178 12.77 42.14 12.90
N PRO A 179 13.41 41.02 12.56
CA PRO A 179 12.97 40.18 11.44
C PRO A 179 11.55 39.67 11.74
N CYS A 180 10.56 40.20 11.02
CA CYS A 180 9.20 39.67 11.00
C CYS A 180 9.07 38.68 9.84
N LEU A 181 8.39 37.56 10.10
CA LEU A 181 8.00 36.64 9.03
C LEU A 181 7.06 37.38 8.06
N PRO A 182 7.14 37.11 6.74
CA PRO A 182 6.21 37.70 5.77
C PRO A 182 4.76 37.38 6.14
N ASP A 183 3.82 38.29 5.84
CA ASP A 183 2.38 38.09 6.08
C ASP A 183 1.81 36.83 5.37
N THR A 184 2.53 36.33 4.37
CA THR A 184 2.21 35.12 3.60
C THR A 184 2.87 33.85 4.15
N TYR A 185 3.57 33.91 5.28
CA TYR A 185 4.23 32.74 5.86
C TYR A 185 3.20 31.79 6.46
N GLN A 186 3.08 30.60 5.86
CA GLN A 186 2.24 29.52 6.37
C GLN A 186 3.15 28.48 7.03
N PRO A 187 3.09 28.31 8.37
CA PRO A 187 3.94 27.34 9.05
C PRO A 187 3.59 25.92 8.60
N PRO A 188 4.60 25.05 8.38
CA PRO A 188 4.35 23.65 8.03
C PRO A 188 3.56 22.96 9.14
N GLY A 189 2.48 22.25 8.77
CA GLY A 189 1.61 21.55 9.73
C GLY A 189 0.17 22.07 9.83
N GLY A 190 -0.25 23.00 8.97
CA GLY A 190 -1.65 23.43 8.90
C GLY A 190 -2.12 24.26 10.09
N ILE A 191 -1.18 24.87 10.82
CA ILE A 191 -1.46 25.74 11.96
C ILE A 191 -1.93 27.09 11.42
N SER A 192 -3.22 27.37 11.53
CA SER A 192 -3.79 28.70 11.23
C SER A 192 -4.16 29.38 12.54
N LYS A 193 -3.70 30.63 12.74
CA LYS A 193 -3.98 31.43 13.95
C LYS A 193 -3.52 30.77 15.28
N GLY A 194 -2.44 30.00 15.26
CA GLY A 194 -1.89 29.36 16.46
C GLY A 194 -2.64 28.12 16.94
N LEU A 195 -3.61 27.62 16.18
CA LEU A 195 -4.37 26.40 16.49
C LEU A 195 -4.03 25.29 15.50
N VAL A 196 -3.67 24.11 16.02
CA VAL A 196 -3.52 22.88 15.24
C VAL A 196 -4.92 22.38 14.89
N LYS A 197 -5.25 22.28 13.60
CA LYS A 197 -6.49 21.59 13.18
C LYS A 197 -6.41 20.13 13.66
N THR A 198 -7.28 19.75 14.58
CA THR A 198 -7.44 18.35 14.96
C THR A 198 -8.00 17.59 13.76
N ARG A 199 -7.45 16.39 13.51
CA ARG A 199 -7.70 15.60 12.30
C ARG A 199 -9.12 15.02 12.20
N ASN A 200 -9.98 15.25 13.19
CA ASN A 200 -11.32 14.68 13.26
C ASN A 200 -12.35 15.79 13.53
N GLY A 201 -13.19 16.05 12.53
CA GLY A 201 -14.31 16.98 12.60
C GLY A 201 -14.84 17.23 11.19
N GLU A 202 -15.72 16.35 10.73
CA GLU A 202 -16.53 16.51 9.52
C GLU A 202 -17.37 17.80 9.56
N GLY A 203 -17.57 18.41 8.38
CA GLY A 203 -18.37 19.61 8.15
C GLY A 203 -17.85 20.39 6.95
#